data_AF-A0A7C1HYZ1-F1
#
_entry.id   AF-A0A7C1HYZ1-F1
#
_cell.length_a   1.000
_cell.length_b   1.000
_cell.length_c   1.000
_cell.angle_alpha   90.00
_cell.angle_beta   90.00
_cell.angle_gamma   90.00
#
_symmetry.space_group_name_H-M   'P 1'
#
loop_
_entity.id
_entity.type
_entity.pdbx_description
1 polymer ?
#
loop_
_entity_poly.entity_id
_entity_poly.type
_entity_poly.pdbx_seq_one_letter_code
_entity_poly.pdbx_strand_id
1 'polypeptide(L)'
;MHELKCWVHDWSVNVTELSNFGSLLNPLYTIGVELELHVSESPDALHRLLTDTGLVSRESIPFDVVTNFRGSATNEPYYAAHIRYDGMPKRYEVAAHDTGGVLRTKIAYKPVVTPAELQLHHPANFVRLGITVDEWELHNYKHYFMLLIASKRYECFDLWVTAAVEQEAEAAAEKPSGFTTVRVKLAESELKRKDVPCAWYVQRLAIFENLDVEAEVRKKLAEA
;
A
#
# COMPACT_ATOMS: atom_id res chain seq x y z
N MET A 1 -9.22 26.15 -0.37
CA MET A 1 -8.31 25.02 -0.58
C MET A 1 -8.51 24.56 -2.01
N HIS A 2 -7.47 24.59 -2.83
CA HIS A 2 -7.51 23.81 -4.06
C HIS A 2 -7.27 22.35 -3.66
N GLU A 3 -8.14 21.45 -4.10
CA GLU A 3 -7.89 20.03 -4.00
C GLU A 3 -6.66 19.75 -4.88
N LEU A 4 -5.51 19.48 -4.27
CA LEU A 4 -4.38 18.94 -4.99
C LEU A 4 -4.81 17.52 -5.39
N LYS A 5 -5.07 17.32 -6.68
CA LYS A 5 -5.37 16.01 -7.26
C LYS A 5 -4.27 15.63 -8.22
N CYS A 6 -4.12 14.34 -8.42
CA CYS A 6 -3.11 13.71 -9.25
C CYS A 6 -3.73 13.30 -10.59
N TRP A 7 -3.04 13.57 -11.71
CA TRP A 7 -3.54 13.18 -13.03
C TRP A 7 -2.89 11.87 -13.51
N VAL A 8 -3.71 10.90 -13.89
CA VAL A 8 -3.27 9.59 -14.38
C VAL A 8 -3.22 9.59 -15.91
N HIS A 9 -2.07 9.25 -16.48
CA HIS A 9 -1.85 9.22 -17.93
C HIS A 9 -2.11 7.85 -18.55
N ASP A 10 -1.73 6.80 -17.83
CA ASP A 10 -1.94 5.40 -18.21
C ASP A 10 -2.27 4.59 -16.96
N TRP A 11 -3.15 3.60 -17.08
CA TRP A 11 -3.45 2.67 -15.99
C TRP A 11 -3.84 1.29 -16.50
N SER A 12 -3.45 0.28 -15.72
CA SER A 12 -3.91 -1.09 -15.88
C SER A 12 -4.49 -1.62 -14.58
N VAL A 13 -5.47 -2.52 -14.70
CA VAL A 13 -6.10 -3.22 -13.58
C VAL A 13 -6.24 -4.69 -13.96
N ASN A 14 -5.63 -5.57 -13.18
CA ASN A 14 -5.55 -7.00 -13.41
C ASN A 14 -6.18 -7.77 -12.24
N VAL A 15 -7.02 -8.76 -12.52
CA VAL A 15 -7.60 -9.63 -11.48
C VAL A 15 -6.64 -10.80 -11.25
N THR A 16 -5.91 -10.76 -10.13
CA THR A 16 -4.88 -11.74 -9.78
C THR A 16 -5.42 -12.96 -9.04
N GLU A 17 -6.58 -12.83 -8.36
CA GLU A 17 -7.32 -13.94 -7.77
C GLU A 17 -8.83 -13.68 -7.81
N LEU A 18 -9.62 -14.70 -8.15
CA LEU A 18 -11.09 -14.65 -8.05
C LEU A 18 -11.66 -16.05 -7.77
N SER A 19 -11.68 -16.43 -6.50
CA SER A 19 -12.05 -17.77 -6.04
C SER A 19 -13.27 -17.71 -5.11
N ASN A 20 -14.31 -18.52 -5.33
CA ASN A 20 -15.40 -18.70 -4.34
C ASN A 20 -15.16 -19.97 -3.53
N PHE A 21 -14.84 -19.84 -2.25
CA PHE A 21 -14.70 -20.96 -1.31
C PHE A 21 -16.00 -21.29 -0.55
N GLY A 22 -17.07 -20.54 -0.82
CA GLY A 22 -18.41 -20.76 -0.27
C GLY A 22 -19.34 -21.49 -1.25
N SER A 23 -20.63 -21.49 -0.94
CA SER A 23 -21.66 -21.98 -1.88
C SER A 23 -22.21 -20.83 -2.73
N LEU A 24 -23.05 -21.14 -3.72
CA LEU A 24 -23.74 -20.10 -4.50
C LEU A 24 -24.74 -19.29 -3.66
N LEU A 25 -25.30 -19.88 -2.60
CA LEU A 25 -26.24 -19.22 -1.68
C LEU A 25 -25.54 -18.47 -0.54
N ASN A 26 -24.33 -18.90 -0.17
CA ASN A 26 -23.50 -18.25 0.84
C ASN A 26 -22.05 -18.14 0.31
N PRO A 27 -21.76 -17.17 -0.57
CA PRO A 27 -20.43 -17.01 -1.13
C PRO A 27 -19.38 -16.60 -0.08
N LEU A 28 -18.15 -17.04 -0.33
CA LEU A 28 -16.94 -16.65 0.38
C LEU A 28 -15.87 -16.41 -0.68
N TYR A 29 -15.95 -15.25 -1.33
CA TYR A 29 -14.97 -14.86 -2.34
C TYR A 29 -13.64 -14.49 -1.67
N THR A 30 -12.55 -14.98 -2.27
CA THR A 30 -11.24 -14.35 -2.20
C THR A 30 -11.00 -13.63 -3.51
N ILE A 31 -10.69 -12.34 -3.41
CA ILE A 31 -10.49 -11.46 -4.57
C ILE A 31 -9.15 -10.78 -4.41
N GLY A 32 -8.29 -10.95 -5.41
CA GLY A 32 -6.99 -10.30 -5.57
C GLY A 32 -7.01 -9.46 -6.83
N VAL A 33 -6.54 -8.22 -6.73
CA VAL A 33 -6.46 -7.25 -7.81
C VAL A 33 -5.12 -6.53 -7.73
N GLU A 34 -4.54 -6.26 -8.88
CA GLU A 34 -3.33 -5.48 -9.03
C GLU A 34 -3.62 -4.30 -9.96
N LEU A 35 -3.12 -3.12 -9.59
CA LEU A 35 -3.23 -1.89 -10.35
C LEU A 35 -1.83 -1.33 -10.60
N GLU A 36 -1.61 -0.82 -11.79
CA GLU A 36 -0.41 -0.03 -12.12
C GLU A 36 -0.87 1.27 -12.78
N LEU A 37 -0.42 2.41 -12.26
CA LEU A 37 -0.79 3.76 -12.69
C LEU A 37 0.47 4.55 -13.04
N HIS A 38 0.41 5.37 -14.08
CA HIS A 38 1.50 6.27 -14.48
C HIS A 38 1.03 7.72 -14.35
N VAL A 39 1.73 8.52 -13.54
CA VAL A 39 1.31 9.87 -13.13
C VAL A 39 2.45 10.90 -13.29
N SER A 40 2.13 12.19 -13.39
CA SER A 40 3.16 13.25 -13.52
C SER A 40 3.73 13.72 -12.18
N GLU A 41 3.00 13.47 -11.09
CA GLU A 41 3.36 13.86 -9.74
C GLU A 41 4.57 13.07 -9.25
N SER A 42 5.53 13.72 -8.61
CA SER A 42 6.70 13.04 -8.04
C SER A 42 6.33 12.12 -6.86
N PRO A 43 7.18 11.13 -6.50
CA PRO A 43 6.95 10.30 -5.32
C PRO A 43 6.76 11.11 -4.03
N ASP A 44 7.51 12.21 -3.88
CA ASP A 44 7.34 13.21 -2.81
C ASP A 44 5.94 13.85 -2.83
N ALA A 45 5.46 14.30 -3.98
CA ALA A 45 4.14 14.91 -4.12
C ALA A 45 3.01 13.92 -3.78
N LEU A 46 3.09 12.70 -4.31
CA LEU A 46 2.16 11.61 -3.99
C LEU A 46 2.18 11.25 -2.50
N HIS A 47 3.35 11.24 -1.86
CA HIS A 47 3.47 11.04 -0.42
C HIS A 47 2.71 12.13 0.36
N ARG A 48 2.75 13.40 -0.07
CA ARG A 48 1.95 14.48 0.56
C ARG A 48 0.45 14.24 0.39
N LEU A 49 0.02 13.98 -0.84
CA LEU A 49 -1.39 13.70 -1.16
C LEU A 49 -1.95 12.53 -0.33
N LEU A 50 -1.20 11.45 -0.22
CA LEU A 50 -1.59 10.26 0.53
C LEU A 50 -1.40 10.42 2.05
N THR A 51 -0.63 11.41 2.50
CA THR A 51 -0.67 11.88 3.90
C THR A 51 -1.97 12.62 4.18
N ASP A 52 -2.41 13.50 3.27
CA ASP A 52 -3.64 14.29 3.42
C ASP A 52 -4.92 13.43 3.38
N THR A 53 -4.94 12.30 2.65
CA THR A 53 -6.02 11.30 2.74
C THR A 53 -5.94 10.39 3.96
N GLY A 54 -4.88 10.51 4.77
CA GLY A 54 -4.62 9.65 5.92
C GLY A 54 -4.19 8.22 5.57
N LEU A 55 -3.83 7.94 4.31
CA LEU A 55 -3.24 6.66 3.91
C LEU A 55 -1.82 6.51 4.46
N VAL A 56 -1.03 7.58 4.45
CA VAL A 56 0.24 7.68 5.17
C VAL A 56 -0.04 8.32 6.53
N SER A 57 -0.30 7.48 7.55
CA SER A 57 -0.70 7.95 8.88
C SER A 57 -0.28 6.96 9.97
N ARG A 58 -0.55 7.30 11.24
CA ARG A 58 -0.31 6.38 12.37
C ARG A 58 -1.25 5.17 12.39
N GLU A 59 -2.31 5.17 11.59
CA GLU A 59 -3.25 4.04 11.48
C GLU A 59 -2.68 2.94 10.57
N SER A 60 -1.94 3.33 9.53
CA SER A 60 -1.27 2.42 8.58
C SER A 60 0.18 2.13 8.95
N ILE A 61 0.90 3.11 9.51
CA ILE A 61 2.32 3.02 9.87
C ILE A 61 2.45 3.12 11.39
N PRO A 62 2.52 1.99 12.13
CA PRO A 62 2.54 2.00 13.58
C PRO A 62 3.89 2.51 14.11
N PHE A 63 3.85 3.39 15.11
CA PHE A 63 5.03 3.82 15.90
C PHE A 63 4.98 3.31 17.35
N ASP A 64 3.82 2.86 17.80
CA ASP A 64 3.55 2.32 19.12
C ASP A 64 3.34 0.80 19.04
N VAL A 65 3.44 0.08 20.16
CA VAL A 65 3.24 -1.39 20.16
C VAL A 65 1.80 -1.72 19.77
N VAL A 66 1.62 -2.46 18.70
CA VAL A 66 0.31 -2.80 18.14
C VAL A 66 0.00 -4.29 18.34
N THR A 67 -1.06 -4.57 19.10
CA THR A 67 -1.53 -5.95 19.37
C THR A 67 -2.56 -6.38 18.34
N ASN A 68 -2.41 -7.60 17.82
CA ASN A 68 -3.21 -8.10 16.71
C ASN A 68 -3.21 -7.13 15.51
N PHE A 69 -2.11 -6.40 15.33
CA PHE A 69 -1.88 -5.70 14.08
C PHE A 69 -1.85 -6.78 13.00
N ARG A 70 -2.56 -6.52 11.92
CA ARG A 70 -2.60 -7.44 10.79
C ARG A 70 -1.13 -7.59 10.33
N GLY A 71 -0.56 -8.80 10.06
CA GLY A 71 0.90 -9.00 9.77
C GLY A 71 1.47 -9.73 8.52
N SER A 72 2.23 -9.04 7.64
CA SER A 72 2.69 -9.54 6.33
C SER A 72 3.44 -10.87 6.45
N ALA A 73 3.14 -11.79 5.53
CA ALA A 73 3.75 -13.12 5.51
C ALA A 73 5.16 -13.13 4.89
N THR A 74 5.58 -12.03 4.27
CA THR A 74 6.86 -11.90 3.53
C THR A 74 7.91 -11.09 4.29
N ASN A 75 7.67 -10.72 5.55
CA ASN A 75 8.53 -9.88 6.40
C ASN A 75 8.82 -8.47 5.84
N GLU A 76 7.97 -7.96 4.95
CA GLU A 76 8.02 -6.57 4.46
C GLU A 76 7.86 -5.55 5.61
N PRO A 77 8.50 -4.38 5.54
CA PRO A 77 8.29 -3.30 6.50
C PRO A 77 6.87 -2.72 6.36
N TYR A 78 6.35 -2.06 7.40
CA TYR A 78 5.12 -1.28 7.29
C TYR A 78 5.25 -0.15 6.27
N TYR A 79 6.43 0.47 6.25
CA TYR A 79 6.77 1.55 5.34
C TYR A 79 8.27 1.53 5.08
N ALA A 80 8.69 1.72 3.84
CA ALA A 80 10.08 1.99 3.51
C ALA A 80 10.19 3.10 2.47
N ALA A 81 11.30 3.82 2.46
CA ALA A 81 11.53 4.92 1.54
C ALA A 81 13.01 5.23 1.34
N HIS A 82 13.37 5.71 0.16
CA HIS A 82 14.57 6.52 -0.01
C HIS A 82 14.19 8.00 0.16
N ILE A 83 14.83 8.64 1.14
CA ILE A 83 14.55 10.01 1.55
C ILE A 83 15.80 10.88 1.49
N ARG A 84 15.61 12.20 1.38
CA ARG A 84 16.67 13.18 1.67
C ARG A 84 16.44 13.81 3.04
N TYR A 85 17.39 13.62 3.94
CA TYR A 85 17.41 14.17 5.29
C TYR A 85 18.71 14.97 5.47
N ASP A 86 18.61 16.24 5.85
CA ASP A 86 19.73 17.20 5.87
C ASP A 86 20.55 17.22 4.55
N GLY A 87 19.85 17.06 3.42
CA GLY A 87 20.45 16.99 2.09
C GLY A 87 21.15 15.66 1.75
N MET A 88 21.27 14.73 2.70
CA MET A 88 21.88 13.41 2.47
C MET A 88 20.83 12.35 2.15
N PRO A 89 21.08 11.46 1.17
CA PRO A 89 20.21 10.32 0.91
C PRO A 89 20.29 9.31 2.06
N LYS A 90 19.14 8.83 2.53
CA LYS A 90 19.01 7.75 3.53
C LYS A 90 17.92 6.79 3.10
N ARG A 91 18.11 5.49 3.39
CA ARG A 91 17.04 4.50 3.40
C ARG A 91 16.36 4.55 4.76
N TYR A 92 15.07 4.83 4.78
CA TYR A 92 14.23 4.90 5.97
C TYR A 92 13.24 3.74 5.97
N GLU A 93 13.07 3.06 7.10
CA GLU A 93 12.17 1.91 7.25
C GLU A 93 11.43 1.97 8.59
N VAL A 94 10.17 1.51 8.60
CA VAL A 94 9.40 1.18 9.80
C VAL A 94 9.04 -0.29 9.72
N ALA A 95 9.69 -1.15 10.50
CA ALA A 95 9.52 -2.61 10.45
C ALA A 95 9.10 -3.18 11.81
N ALA A 96 8.59 -4.41 11.85
CA ALA A 96 8.35 -5.11 13.11
C ALA A 96 9.66 -5.69 13.67
N HIS A 97 9.97 -5.43 14.95
CA HIS A 97 11.15 -5.98 15.64
C HIS A 97 11.12 -7.51 15.74
N ASP A 98 9.92 -8.04 15.97
CA ASP A 98 9.74 -9.41 16.44
C ASP A 98 8.53 -10.01 15.71
N THR A 99 8.78 -11.02 14.90
CA THR A 99 7.80 -11.67 14.03
C THR A 99 7.25 -12.97 14.62
N GLY A 100 7.66 -13.36 15.84
CA GLY A 100 7.42 -14.72 16.36
C GLY A 100 7.19 -14.84 17.87
N GLY A 101 6.00 -14.47 18.35
CA GLY A 101 5.53 -14.88 19.68
C GLY A 101 4.99 -16.32 19.69
N VAL A 102 5.48 -17.18 20.59
CA VAL A 102 4.93 -18.53 20.78
C VAL A 102 3.47 -18.44 21.27
N LEU A 103 2.58 -19.14 20.55
CA LEU A 103 1.13 -19.23 20.76
C LEU A 103 0.64 -19.04 22.21
N ARG A 104 -0.14 -17.96 22.44
CA ARG A 104 -1.51 -18.00 23.03
C ARG A 104 -2.16 -16.60 23.02
N THR A 105 -3.17 -16.43 22.16
CA THR A 105 -4.19 -15.35 22.13
C THR A 105 -3.84 -13.94 21.62
N LYS A 106 -2.61 -13.42 21.75
CA LYS A 106 -2.24 -12.09 21.20
C LYS A 106 -0.82 -12.08 20.64
N ILE A 107 -0.65 -11.54 19.44
CA ILE A 107 0.67 -11.19 18.90
C ILE A 107 0.83 -9.68 19.05
N ALA A 108 1.94 -9.22 19.63
CA ALA A 108 2.25 -7.82 19.78
C ALA A 108 3.47 -7.49 18.93
N TYR A 109 3.30 -6.60 17.96
CA TYR A 109 4.40 -6.14 17.12
C TYR A 109 4.92 -4.82 17.66
N LYS A 110 6.24 -4.75 17.90
CA LYS A 110 6.93 -3.53 18.27
C LYS A 110 7.55 -2.92 17.01
N PRO A 111 7.14 -1.71 16.59
CA PRO A 111 7.79 -1.02 15.49
C PRO A 111 9.25 -0.67 15.82
N VAL A 112 10.10 -0.77 14.81
CA VAL A 112 11.51 -0.34 14.79
C VAL A 112 11.64 0.61 13.61
N VAL A 113 12.29 1.75 13.85
CA VAL A 113 12.62 2.70 12.79
C VAL A 113 14.11 2.59 12.51
N THR A 114 14.44 2.43 11.23
CA THR A 114 15.82 2.46 10.72
C THR A 114 15.94 3.67 9.79
N PRO A 115 17.02 4.48 9.87
CA PRO A 115 18.10 4.41 10.85
C PRO A 115 17.66 5.02 12.20
N ALA A 116 18.36 4.66 13.27
CA ALA A 116 17.93 4.94 14.64
C ALA A 116 17.82 6.45 14.97
N GLU A 117 18.62 7.31 14.33
CA GLU A 117 18.52 8.76 14.49
C GLU A 117 17.17 9.34 14.00
N LEU A 118 16.45 8.62 13.13
CA LEU A 118 15.13 9.03 12.62
C LEU A 118 13.95 8.43 13.41
N GLN A 119 14.19 7.80 14.57
CA GLN A 119 13.16 7.08 15.33
C GLN A 119 11.95 7.93 15.76
N LEU A 120 12.07 9.26 15.84
CA LEU A 120 10.96 10.17 16.17
C LEU A 120 10.26 10.78 14.93
N HIS A 121 10.78 10.52 13.73
CA HIS A 121 10.35 11.14 12.48
C HIS A 121 9.38 10.25 11.73
N HIS A 122 8.10 10.27 12.13
CA HIS A 122 7.04 9.51 11.46
C HIS A 122 6.81 10.00 10.00
N PRO A 123 6.58 9.12 8.99
CA PRO A 123 6.44 9.51 7.58
C PRO A 123 5.43 10.63 7.31
N ALA A 124 4.23 10.54 7.89
CA ALA A 124 3.22 11.61 7.85
C ALA A 124 3.67 13.02 8.33
N ASN A 125 4.84 13.15 8.96
CA ASN A 125 5.43 14.45 9.33
C ASN A 125 6.60 14.89 8.43
N PHE A 126 7.06 14.07 7.47
CA PHE A 126 8.23 14.35 6.63
C PHE A 126 8.19 15.74 5.99
N VAL A 127 7.05 16.13 5.41
CA VAL A 127 6.82 17.47 4.83
C VAL A 127 7.08 18.59 5.84
N ARG A 128 6.62 18.43 7.09
CA ARG A 128 6.80 19.41 8.18
C ARG A 128 8.24 19.44 8.72
N LEU A 129 9.01 18.38 8.47
CA LEU A 129 10.39 18.19 8.90
C LEU A 129 11.40 18.55 7.80
N GLY A 130 10.94 18.99 6.62
CA GLY A 130 11.80 19.29 5.46
C GLY A 130 12.40 18.04 4.79
N ILE A 131 11.85 16.86 5.07
CA ILE A 131 12.29 15.59 4.51
C ILE A 131 11.54 15.36 3.19
N THR A 132 12.26 15.12 2.10
CA THR A 132 11.67 14.77 0.80
C THR A 132 11.82 13.28 0.51
N VAL A 133 10.86 12.72 -0.23
CA VAL A 133 10.82 11.29 -0.57
C VAL A 133 11.13 11.08 -2.06
N ASP A 134 12.20 10.35 -2.37
CA ASP A 134 12.60 10.04 -3.74
C ASP A 134 11.86 8.80 -4.29
N GLU A 135 11.58 7.81 -3.45
CA GLU A 135 10.68 6.66 -3.70
C GLU A 135 10.23 6.04 -2.38
N TRP A 136 9.08 5.34 -2.37
CA TRP A 136 8.55 4.72 -1.15
C TRP A 136 7.59 3.56 -1.40
N GLU A 137 7.44 2.75 -0.36
CA GLU A 137 6.49 1.63 -0.27
C GLU A 137 5.74 1.64 1.06
N LEU A 138 4.49 1.19 1.03
CA LEU A 138 3.57 1.11 2.16
C LEU A 138 2.84 -0.22 2.13
N HIS A 139 3.00 -1.02 3.18
CA HIS A 139 2.43 -2.35 3.28
C HIS A 139 1.47 -2.40 4.46
N ASN A 140 0.21 -2.74 4.18
CA ASN A 140 -0.61 -3.35 5.21
C ASN A 140 -0.13 -4.79 5.41
N TYR A 141 -0.12 -5.15 6.67
CA TYR A 141 0.50 -6.35 7.18
C TYR A 141 -0.75 -7.30 7.37
N LYS A 142 -0.71 -8.63 7.10
CA LYS A 142 -1.82 -9.67 7.07
C LYS A 142 -2.10 -10.52 8.36
N HIS A 143 -3.26 -10.53 9.03
CA HIS A 143 -3.42 -11.41 10.23
C HIS A 143 -3.73 -12.89 9.89
N TYR A 144 -2.88 -13.84 10.32
CA TYR A 144 -3.25 -15.26 10.44
C TYR A 144 -3.76 -15.59 11.85
N PHE A 145 -5.00 -16.08 11.99
CA PHE A 145 -5.45 -16.81 13.18
C PHE A 145 -5.34 -18.33 12.94
N MET A 146 -4.24 -18.96 13.36
CA MET A 146 -4.08 -20.42 13.20
C MET A 146 -5.03 -21.28 14.06
N LEU A 147 -5.71 -20.70 15.05
CA LEU A 147 -6.50 -21.46 16.02
C LEU A 147 -7.92 -21.82 15.55
N LEU A 148 -8.37 -21.31 14.40
CA LEU A 148 -9.62 -21.72 13.75
C LEU A 148 -9.36 -21.87 12.24
N ILE A 149 -9.21 -23.11 11.78
CA ILE A 149 -8.98 -23.47 10.36
C ILE A 149 -10.11 -22.97 9.43
N ALA A 150 -11.26 -22.57 10.00
CA ALA A 150 -12.48 -22.18 9.33
C ALA A 150 -12.69 -20.66 9.10
N SER A 151 -11.88 -19.76 9.68
CA SER A 151 -11.95 -18.31 9.38
C SER A 151 -10.60 -17.79 8.92
N LYS A 152 -10.44 -17.64 7.61
CA LYS A 152 -9.24 -17.17 6.92
C LYS A 152 -9.40 -15.75 6.38
N ARG A 153 -10.25 -14.90 6.98
CA ARG A 153 -10.38 -13.49 6.62
C ARG A 153 -9.01 -12.80 6.70
N TYR A 154 -8.47 -12.48 5.53
CA TYR A 154 -7.28 -11.66 5.38
C TYR A 154 -7.59 -10.48 4.48
N GLU A 155 -6.79 -9.43 4.66
CA GLU A 155 -6.79 -8.21 3.89
C GLU A 155 -5.31 -7.91 3.60
N CYS A 156 -4.99 -7.48 2.39
CA CYS A 156 -3.65 -7.25 1.88
C CYS A 156 -3.69 -5.99 1.02
N PHE A 157 -2.86 -5.01 1.36
CA PHE A 157 -2.68 -3.76 0.64
C PHE A 157 -1.17 -3.53 0.56
N ASP A 158 -0.60 -3.62 -0.62
CA ASP A 158 0.78 -3.22 -0.86
C ASP A 158 0.76 -2.06 -1.87
N LEU A 159 1.53 -1.01 -1.61
CA LEU A 159 1.64 0.17 -2.44
C LEU A 159 3.11 0.48 -2.67
N TRP A 160 3.54 0.61 -3.92
CA TRP A 160 4.86 1.07 -4.32
C TRP A 160 4.74 2.33 -5.17
N VAL A 161 5.61 3.30 -4.91
CA VAL A 161 5.69 4.57 -5.64
C VAL A 161 7.15 4.81 -6.01
N THR A 162 7.48 4.59 -7.28
CA THR A 162 8.84 4.70 -7.83
C THR A 162 8.89 5.72 -8.96
N ALA A 163 9.92 6.56 -8.96
CA ALA A 163 10.19 7.42 -10.12
C ALA A 163 10.65 6.57 -11.31
N ALA A 164 10.24 6.92 -12.54
CA ALA A 164 10.84 6.31 -13.73
C ALA A 164 12.34 6.65 -13.78
N VAL A 165 13.19 5.63 -13.59
CA VAL A 165 14.63 5.76 -13.72
C VAL A 165 14.97 5.84 -15.22
N GLU A 166 15.80 6.81 -15.63
CA GLU A 166 16.23 7.02 -17.02
C GLU A 166 17.19 5.92 -17.57
N GLN A 167 17.15 4.70 -17.02
CA GLN A 167 18.14 3.63 -17.29
C GLN A 167 17.71 2.58 -18.33
N GLU A 168 16.50 2.64 -18.90
CA GLU A 168 16.08 1.76 -20.02
C GLU A 168 16.05 2.46 -21.40
N ALA A 169 16.90 3.48 -21.58
CA ALA A 169 16.97 4.30 -22.79
C ALA A 169 17.51 3.59 -24.06
N GLU A 170 17.77 2.27 -24.04
CA GLU A 170 18.26 1.50 -25.19
C GLU A 170 17.32 0.39 -25.69
N ALA A 171 16.16 0.13 -25.05
CA ALA A 171 15.28 -1.00 -25.41
C ALA A 171 13.82 -0.65 -25.75
N ALA A 172 13.29 0.49 -25.28
CA ALA A 172 11.89 0.87 -25.49
C ALA A 172 11.76 2.28 -26.06
N ALA A 173 11.63 2.38 -27.39
CA ALA A 173 11.17 3.61 -28.02
C ALA A 173 9.70 3.88 -27.65
N GLU A 174 9.33 5.17 -27.54
CA GLU A 174 7.95 5.67 -27.42
C GLU A 174 7.22 5.46 -26.07
N LYS A 175 7.90 5.63 -24.92
CA LYS A 175 7.23 6.12 -23.69
C LYS A 175 7.87 7.43 -23.20
N PRO A 176 7.10 8.44 -22.73
CA PRO A 176 7.66 9.70 -22.27
C PRO A 176 8.52 9.52 -21.01
N SER A 177 9.70 10.13 -21.00
CA SER A 177 10.55 10.21 -19.82
C SER A 177 9.91 11.10 -18.74
N GLY A 178 9.96 10.64 -17.47
CA GLY A 178 9.65 11.47 -16.31
C GLY A 178 8.29 11.23 -15.61
N PHE A 179 7.60 10.11 -15.85
CA PHE A 179 6.45 9.72 -15.02
C PHE A 179 6.86 9.01 -13.72
N THR A 180 5.96 9.01 -12.75
CA THR A 180 6.03 8.17 -11.55
C THR A 180 5.11 6.96 -11.71
N THR A 181 5.62 5.77 -11.39
CA THR A 181 4.83 4.55 -11.38
C THR A 181 4.25 4.32 -9.99
N VAL A 182 2.94 4.13 -9.92
CA VAL A 182 2.22 3.75 -8.70
C VAL A 182 1.66 2.34 -8.90
N ARG A 183 2.20 1.36 -8.17
CA ARG A 183 1.72 -0.02 -8.19
C ARG A 183 0.97 -0.31 -6.90
N VAL A 184 -0.25 -0.84 -7.01
CA VAL A 184 -1.11 -1.18 -5.89
C VAL A 184 -1.52 -2.65 -6.00
N LYS A 185 -1.38 -3.40 -4.92
CA LYS A 185 -1.87 -4.77 -4.81
C LYS A 185 -2.90 -4.85 -3.69
N LEU A 186 -4.10 -5.31 -4.01
CA LEU A 186 -5.24 -5.44 -3.12
C LEU A 186 -5.66 -6.90 -3.05
N ALA A 187 -5.84 -7.48 -1.88
CA ALA A 187 -6.55 -8.76 -1.77
C ALA A 187 -7.35 -8.89 -0.47
N GLU A 188 -8.60 -9.31 -0.57
CA GLU A 188 -9.46 -9.59 0.59
C GLU A 188 -10.21 -10.92 0.42
N SER A 189 -10.35 -11.67 1.51
CA SER A 189 -11.05 -12.95 1.57
C SER A 189 -12.32 -12.91 2.43
N GLU A 190 -13.16 -13.93 2.26
CA GLU A 190 -14.49 -14.07 2.89
C GLU A 190 -15.52 -13.01 2.45
N LEU A 191 -15.26 -12.32 1.34
CA LEU A 191 -16.18 -11.37 0.72
C LEU A 191 -17.50 -12.08 0.33
N LYS A 192 -18.64 -11.52 0.75
CA LYS A 192 -19.97 -12.11 0.50
C LYS A 192 -20.50 -11.89 -0.93
N ARG A 193 -19.79 -11.09 -1.73
CA ARG A 193 -20.12 -10.68 -3.09
C ARG A 193 -18.84 -10.42 -3.87
N LYS A 194 -18.89 -10.47 -5.21
CA LYS A 194 -17.87 -9.86 -6.07
C LYS A 194 -17.92 -8.34 -5.88
N ASP A 195 -16.97 -7.79 -5.15
CA ASP A 195 -16.87 -6.35 -4.84
C ASP A 195 -15.40 -6.01 -4.57
N VAL A 196 -15.10 -4.72 -4.45
CA VAL A 196 -13.72 -4.21 -4.36
C VAL A 196 -13.07 -4.66 -3.04
N PRO A 197 -11.91 -5.36 -3.07
CA PRO A 197 -11.19 -5.73 -1.87
C PRO A 197 -10.57 -4.51 -1.17
N CYS A 198 -10.42 -4.57 0.16
CA CYS A 198 -9.68 -3.57 0.94
C CYS A 198 -10.26 -2.14 0.85
N ALA A 199 -11.60 -2.02 0.83
CA ALA A 199 -12.31 -0.77 0.52
C ALA A 199 -11.84 0.49 1.31
N TRP A 200 -11.40 0.34 2.56
CA TRP A 200 -10.85 1.44 3.39
C TRP A 200 -9.60 2.09 2.76
N TYR A 201 -8.77 1.28 2.10
CA TYR A 201 -7.56 1.72 1.40
C TYR A 201 -7.92 2.35 0.04
N VAL A 202 -8.81 1.71 -0.72
CA VAL A 202 -9.28 2.21 -2.03
C VAL A 202 -9.91 3.61 -1.89
N GLN A 203 -10.71 3.84 -0.86
CA GLN A 203 -11.28 5.17 -0.55
C GLN A 203 -10.21 6.26 -0.33
N ARG A 204 -8.98 5.90 0.08
CA ARG A 204 -7.88 6.85 0.29
C ARG A 204 -6.95 6.99 -0.92
N LEU A 205 -7.15 6.17 -1.95
CA LEU A 205 -6.59 6.35 -3.29
C LEU A 205 -7.43 7.31 -4.15
N ALA A 206 -8.48 7.92 -3.61
CA ALA A 206 -9.29 8.97 -4.25
C ALA A 206 -8.56 10.32 -4.42
N ILE A 207 -7.24 10.28 -4.64
CA ILE A 207 -6.40 11.43 -5.02
C ILE A 207 -6.33 11.61 -6.54
N PHE A 208 -6.67 10.58 -7.32
CA PHE A 208 -6.59 10.57 -8.77
C PHE A 208 -7.81 11.26 -9.38
N GLU A 209 -7.63 12.34 -10.14
CA GLU A 209 -8.75 13.18 -10.59
C GLU A 209 -9.61 12.51 -11.67
N ASN A 210 -8.95 11.83 -12.60
CA ASN A 210 -9.55 11.24 -13.79
C ASN A 210 -9.74 9.71 -13.70
N LEU A 211 -9.51 9.11 -12.53
CA LEU A 211 -9.60 7.67 -12.29
C LEU A 211 -10.40 7.35 -11.02
N ASP A 212 -11.62 6.84 -11.21
CA ASP A 212 -12.36 6.16 -10.13
C ASP A 212 -11.83 4.72 -9.99
N VAL A 213 -10.92 4.54 -9.03
CA VAL A 213 -10.30 3.25 -8.71
C VAL A 213 -11.34 2.21 -8.31
N GLU A 214 -12.40 2.60 -7.58
CA GLU A 214 -13.44 1.68 -7.13
C GLU A 214 -14.28 1.18 -8.33
N ALA A 215 -14.62 2.08 -9.25
CA ALA A 215 -15.38 1.75 -10.46
C ALA A 215 -14.60 0.88 -11.46
N GLU A 216 -13.34 1.19 -11.75
CA GLU A 216 -12.53 0.38 -12.69
C GLU A 216 -12.23 -1.02 -12.12
N VAL A 217 -12.00 -1.15 -10.79
CA VAL A 217 -11.89 -2.47 -10.16
C VAL A 217 -13.20 -3.25 -10.26
N ARG A 218 -14.37 -2.63 -9.98
CA ARG A 218 -15.67 -3.31 -10.14
C ARG A 218 -15.92 -3.77 -11.57
N LYS A 219 -15.59 -2.94 -12.56
CA LYS A 219 -15.70 -3.26 -13.98
C LYS A 219 -14.85 -4.48 -14.34
N LYS A 220 -13.59 -4.52 -13.90
CA LYS A 220 -12.71 -5.70 -14.11
C LYS A 220 -13.21 -6.97 -13.41
N LEU A 221 -13.79 -6.85 -12.21
CA LEU A 221 -14.40 -7.98 -11.49
C LEU A 221 -15.73 -8.47 -12.12
N ALA A 222 -16.35 -7.67 -12.99
CA ALA A 222 -17.52 -8.06 -13.78
C ALA A 222 -17.12 -8.69 -15.14
N GLU A 223 -15.95 -8.33 -15.67
CA GLU A 223 -15.34 -8.92 -16.87
C GLU A 223 -14.70 -10.31 -16.62
N ALA A 224 -14.46 -10.69 -15.36
CA ALA A 224 -13.82 -11.93 -14.91
C ALA A 224 -14.80 -12.89 -14.18
#